data_AF-A0A8D8HBP0-F1
#
_entry.id   AF-A0A8D8HBP0-F1
#
_cell.length_a   1.000
_cell.length_b   1.000
_cell.length_c   1.000
_cell.angle_alpha   90.00
_cell.angle_beta   90.00
_cell.angle_gamma   90.00
#
_symmetry.space_group_name_H-M   'P 1'
#
loop_
_entity.id
_entity.type
_entity.pdbx_description
1 polymer ?
#
loop_
_entity_poly.entity_id
_entity_poly.type
_entity_poly.pdbx_seq_one_letter_code
_entity_poly.pdbx_strand_id
1 'polypeptide(L)'
;DSAKLCAQSIDQFSQTVESLLIKHGKGIVERQFILARIADSAIDIYTMACVLSRATRAVRKGLPSAEHEVLMTQAWCVEGHNRVQQNILRIKSDAFQSNYQKMGQIAKNICDHQGVAHTNPLEVD
;
A
#
# COMPACT_ATOMS: atom_id res chain seq x y z
N ASP A 1 9.03 -13.80 -14.75
CA ASP A 1 7.86 -12.95 -14.47
C ASP A 1 7.89 -12.24 -13.13
N SER A 2 8.13 -12.91 -12.00
CA SER A 2 8.12 -12.28 -10.66
C SER A 2 9.07 -11.08 -10.51
N ALA A 3 10.29 -11.17 -11.05
CA ALA A 3 11.23 -10.04 -11.06
C ALA A 3 10.71 -8.84 -11.88
N LYS A 4 9.97 -9.09 -12.97
CA LYS A 4 9.35 -8.06 -13.79
C LYS A 4 8.23 -7.35 -13.01
N LEU A 5 7.40 -8.09 -12.29
CA LEU A 5 6.36 -7.52 -11.43
C LEU A 5 6.96 -6.60 -10.35
N CYS A 6 8.03 -7.05 -9.70
CA CYS A 6 8.76 -6.23 -8.73
C CYS A 6 9.32 -4.95 -9.36
N ALA A 7 9.97 -5.05 -10.53
CA ALA A 7 10.52 -3.90 -11.24
C ALA A 7 9.44 -2.88 -11.65
N GLN A 8 8.32 -3.35 -12.21
CA GLN A 8 7.18 -2.50 -12.57
C GLN A 8 6.60 -1.79 -11.34
N SER A 9 6.47 -2.50 -10.21
CA SER A 9 6.05 -1.91 -8.94
C SER A 9 7.01 -0.81 -8.47
N ILE A 10 8.33 -0.99 -8.61
CA ILE A 10 9.34 0.02 -8.28
C ILE A 10 9.19 1.26 -9.17
N ASP A 11 9.02 1.08 -10.48
CA ASP A 11 8.88 2.19 -11.42
C ASP A 11 7.66 3.05 -11.11
N GLN A 12 6.50 2.40 -10.94
CA GLN A 12 5.25 3.11 -10.66
C GLN A 12 5.25 3.75 -9.27
N PHE A 13 5.85 3.09 -8.28
CA PHE A 13 6.04 3.65 -6.95
C PHE A 13 6.90 4.92 -7.01
N SER A 14 8.03 4.88 -7.71
CA SER A 14 8.95 6.01 -7.83
C SER A 14 8.28 7.22 -8.48
N GLN A 15 7.59 7.02 -9.60
CA GLN A 15 6.81 8.08 -10.27
C GLN A 15 5.72 8.66 -9.35
N THR A 16 5.09 7.82 -8.53
CA THR A 16 4.03 8.27 -7.61
C THR A 16 4.63 9.11 -6.47
N VAL A 17 5.75 8.68 -5.88
CA VAL A 17 6.46 9.44 -4.83
C VAL A 17 6.92 10.80 -5.37
N GLU A 18 7.52 10.83 -6.55
CA GLU A 18 7.96 12.07 -7.19
C GLU A 18 6.78 13.03 -7.42
N SER A 19 5.68 12.53 -7.99
CA SER A 19 4.47 13.33 -8.21
C SER A 19 3.88 13.91 -6.92
N LEU A 20 3.88 13.13 -5.84
CA LEU A 20 3.40 13.59 -4.53
C LEU A 20 4.30 14.66 -3.92
N LEU A 21 5.62 14.51 -4.05
CA LEU A 21 6.58 15.49 -3.56
C LEU A 21 6.48 16.81 -4.34
N ILE A 22 6.30 16.75 -5.67
CA ILE A 22 6.04 17.94 -6.49
C ILE A 22 4.72 18.62 -6.05
N LYS A 23 3.66 17.85 -5.85
CA LYS A 23 2.32 18.37 -5.52
C LYS A 23 2.24 18.98 -4.12
N HIS A 24 2.91 18.38 -3.13
CA HIS A 24 2.72 18.72 -1.71
C HIS A 24 3.94 19.37 -1.05
N GLY A 25 5.14 19.24 -1.62
CA GLY A 25 6.37 19.75 -1.04
C GLY A 25 6.53 19.32 0.42
N LYS A 26 6.92 20.27 1.28
CA LYS A 26 7.07 20.04 2.73
C LYS A 26 5.74 19.71 3.43
N GLY A 27 4.60 20.08 2.84
CA GLY A 27 3.27 19.78 3.39
C GLY A 27 2.85 18.31 3.23
N ILE A 28 3.67 17.47 2.58
CA ILE A 28 3.40 16.05 2.44
C ILE A 28 3.29 15.33 3.79
N VAL A 29 3.95 15.85 4.83
CA VAL A 29 3.92 15.30 6.19
C VAL A 29 2.51 15.27 6.78
N GLU A 30 1.61 16.16 6.33
CA GLU A 30 0.21 16.21 6.78
C GLU A 30 -0.71 15.29 5.97
N ARG A 31 -0.20 14.64 4.92
CA ARG A 31 -0.98 13.77 4.03
C ARG A 31 -0.96 12.32 4.50
N GLN A 32 -1.29 12.09 5.76
CA GLN A 32 -1.15 10.80 6.47
C GLN A 32 -1.83 9.61 5.76
N PHE A 33 -3.03 9.79 5.19
CA PHE A 33 -3.70 8.73 4.42
C PHE A 33 -2.94 8.32 3.16
N ILE A 34 -2.27 9.26 2.50
CA ILE A 34 -1.44 8.99 1.32
C ILE A 34 -0.12 8.35 1.76
N LEU A 35 0.51 8.89 2.82
CA LEU A 35 1.75 8.36 3.38
C LEU A 35 1.62 6.89 3.81
N ALA A 36 0.50 6.52 4.44
CA ALA A 36 0.23 5.14 4.81
C ALA A 36 0.24 4.20 3.59
N ARG A 37 -0.40 4.59 2.48
CA ARG A 37 -0.43 3.80 1.23
C ARG A 37 0.93 3.70 0.55
N ILE A 38 1.72 4.77 0.61
CA ILE A 38 3.11 4.77 0.14
C ILE A 38 3.93 3.79 1.00
N ALA A 39 3.79 3.82 2.32
CA ALA A 39 4.49 2.92 3.23
C ALA A 39 4.13 1.45 2.95
N ASP A 40 2.85 1.12 2.84
CA ASP A 40 2.38 -0.24 2.51
C ASP A 40 2.97 -0.72 1.17
N SER A 41 2.98 0.14 0.16
CA SER A 41 3.55 -0.19 -1.15
C SER A 41 5.07 -0.43 -1.07
N ALA A 42 5.79 0.38 -0.29
CA ALA A 42 7.23 0.21 -0.09
C ALA A 42 7.56 -1.11 0.62
N ILE A 43 6.75 -1.51 1.60
CA ILE A 43 6.88 -2.78 2.31
C ILE A 43 6.67 -3.95 1.35
N ASP A 44 5.61 -3.94 0.55
CA ASP A 44 5.35 -4.99 -0.44
C ASP A 44 6.49 -5.09 -1.48
N ILE A 45 7.00 -3.96 -1.98
CA ILE A 45 8.15 -3.93 -2.90
C ILE A 45 9.39 -4.53 -2.25
N TYR A 46 9.71 -4.13 -1.02
CA TYR A 46 10.88 -4.64 -0.33
C TYR A 46 10.79 -6.14 -0.10
N THR A 47 9.64 -6.64 0.36
CA THR A 47 9.45 -8.07 0.57
C THR A 47 9.52 -8.87 -0.72
N MET A 48 8.98 -8.36 -1.84
CA MET A 48 9.15 -8.97 -3.16
C MET A 48 10.64 -9.11 -3.53
N ALA A 49 11.43 -8.06 -3.36
CA ALA A 49 12.87 -8.09 -3.63
C ALA A 49 13.60 -9.09 -2.72
N CYS A 50 13.23 -9.17 -1.43
CA CYS A 50 13.81 -10.13 -0.49
C CYS A 50 13.55 -11.58 -0.89
N VAL A 51 12.31 -11.95 -1.21
CA VAL A 51 11.99 -13.34 -1.59
C VAL A 51 12.61 -13.72 -2.93
N LEU A 52 12.65 -12.79 -3.90
CA LEU A 52 13.36 -12.98 -5.17
C LEU A 52 14.85 -13.26 -4.96
N SER A 53 15.52 -12.45 -4.13
CA SER A 53 16.94 -12.62 -3.80
C SER A 53 17.19 -13.98 -3.14
N ARG A 54 16.34 -14.34 -2.17
CA ARG A 54 16.44 -15.61 -1.46
C ARG A 54 16.28 -16.83 -2.38
N ALA A 55 15.17 -16.90 -3.14
CA ALA A 55 14.91 -18.02 -4.04
C ALA A 55 15.98 -18.12 -5.13
N THR A 56 16.44 -16.99 -5.68
CA THR A 56 17.55 -16.97 -6.65
C THR A 56 18.82 -17.59 -6.05
N ARG A 57 19.14 -17.28 -4.79
CA ARG A 57 20.30 -17.87 -4.11
C ARG A 57 20.11 -19.36 -3.82
N ALA A 58 18.91 -19.80 -3.45
CA ALA A 58 18.61 -21.21 -3.23
C ALA A 58 18.79 -22.02 -4.52
N VAL A 59 18.28 -21.51 -5.65
CA VAL A 59 18.47 -22.09 -6.99
C VAL A 59 19.95 -22.16 -7.36
N ARG A 60 20.69 -21.05 -7.22
CA ARG A 60 22.14 -21.02 -7.55
C ARG A 60 22.97 -22.00 -6.72
N LYS A 61 22.55 -22.28 -5.49
CA LYS A 61 23.22 -23.23 -4.60
C LYS A 61 22.76 -24.68 -4.76
N GLY A 62 21.73 -24.94 -5.60
CA GLY A 62 21.15 -26.26 -5.76
C GLY A 62 20.56 -26.81 -4.46
N LEU A 63 19.95 -25.95 -3.63
CA LEU A 63 19.36 -26.42 -2.36
C LEU A 63 18.12 -27.28 -2.62
N PRO A 64 17.84 -28.29 -1.77
CA PRO A 64 16.65 -29.14 -1.93
C PRO A 64 15.31 -28.36 -1.88
N SER A 65 15.28 -27.22 -1.21
CA SER A 65 14.09 -26.36 -1.10
C SER A 65 13.89 -25.39 -2.27
N ALA A 66 14.81 -25.34 -3.24
CA ALA A 66 14.84 -24.29 -4.26
C ALA A 66 13.54 -24.22 -5.08
N GLU A 67 12.99 -25.36 -5.50
CA GLU A 67 11.74 -25.40 -6.26
C GLU A 67 10.55 -24.85 -5.46
N HIS A 68 10.43 -25.24 -4.19
CA HIS A 68 9.40 -24.72 -3.29
C HIS A 68 9.54 -23.20 -3.08
N GLU A 69 10.77 -22.70 -2.89
CA GLU A 69 11.03 -21.27 -2.74
C GLU A 69 10.71 -20.46 -4.00
N VAL A 70 10.89 -21.04 -5.19
CA VAL A 70 10.46 -20.43 -6.45
C VAL A 70 8.95 -20.30 -6.51
N LEU A 71 8.18 -21.35 -6.15
CA LEU A 71 6.71 -21.31 -6.13
C LEU A 71 6.20 -20.25 -5.15
N MET A 72 6.75 -20.21 -3.93
CA MET A 72 6.39 -19.19 -2.94
C MET A 72 6.67 -17.77 -3.46
N THR A 73 7.83 -17.57 -4.07
CA THR A 73 8.22 -16.27 -4.64
C THR A 73 7.29 -15.85 -5.78
N GLN A 74 6.90 -16.78 -6.64
CA GLN A 74 5.96 -16.52 -7.73
C GLN A 74 4.61 -16.09 -7.21
N ALA A 75 4.03 -16.83 -6.25
CA ALA A 75 2.75 -16.49 -5.65
C ALA A 75 2.82 -15.13 -4.92
N TRP A 76 3.85 -14.91 -4.11
CA TRP A 76 4.01 -13.66 -3.36
C TRP A 76 4.13 -12.44 -4.27
N CYS A 77 4.92 -12.52 -5.34
CA CYS A 77 5.10 -11.38 -6.24
C CYS A 77 3.82 -11.00 -7.00
N VAL A 78 2.92 -11.94 -7.28
CA VAL A 78 1.61 -11.63 -7.88
C VAL A 78 0.76 -10.83 -6.89
N GLU A 79 0.64 -11.31 -5.66
CA GLU A 79 -0.16 -10.67 -4.61
C GLU A 79 0.39 -9.30 -4.20
N GLY A 80 1.71 -9.23 -3.96
CA GLY A 80 2.40 -7.99 -3.61
C GLY A 80 2.30 -6.93 -4.71
N HIS A 81 2.48 -7.32 -5.98
CA HIS A 81 2.31 -6.41 -7.09
C HIS A 81 0.87 -5.87 -7.18
N ASN A 82 -0.14 -6.73 -7.00
CA ASN A 82 -1.54 -6.32 -7.03
C ASN A 82 -1.83 -5.28 -5.92
N ARG A 83 -1.38 -5.51 -4.69
CA ARG A 83 -1.54 -4.55 -3.59
C ARG A 83 -0.86 -3.21 -3.87
N VAL A 84 0.35 -3.23 -4.44
CA VAL A 84 1.03 -2.00 -4.88
C VAL A 84 0.20 -1.26 -5.94
N GLN A 85 -0.32 -1.95 -6.96
CA GLN A 85 -1.19 -1.32 -7.97
C GLN A 85 -2.41 -0.66 -7.33
N GLN A 86 -3.10 -1.38 -6.46
CA GLN A 86 -4.30 -0.87 -5.79
C GLN A 86 -4.00 0.36 -4.95
N ASN A 87 -2.90 0.37 -4.20
CA ASN A 87 -2.49 1.52 -3.40
C ASN A 87 -2.15 2.73 -4.27
N ILE A 88 -1.42 2.54 -5.37
CA ILE A 88 -1.11 3.61 -6.33
C ILE A 88 -2.38 4.16 -6.98
N LEU A 89 -3.32 3.31 -7.38
CA LEU A 89 -4.61 3.72 -7.93
C LEU A 89 -5.42 4.54 -6.92
N ARG A 90 -5.47 4.12 -5.65
CA ARG A 90 -6.15 4.84 -4.57
C ARG A 90 -5.53 6.20 -4.30
N ILE A 91 -4.20 6.33 -4.42
CA ILE A 91 -3.50 7.62 -4.26
C ILE A 91 -3.91 8.60 -5.36
N LYS A 92 -4.08 8.12 -6.60
CA LYS A 92 -4.43 8.94 -7.77
C LYS A 92 -5.94 9.20 -7.91
N SER A 93 -6.78 8.58 -7.10
CA SER A 93 -8.24 8.63 -7.24
C SER A 93 -8.88 9.78 -6.45
N ASP A 94 -9.59 10.65 -7.14
CA ASP A 94 -10.35 11.76 -6.53
C ASP A 94 -11.46 11.26 -5.58
N ALA A 95 -12.09 10.13 -5.90
CA ALA A 95 -13.12 9.52 -5.05
C ALA A 95 -12.54 9.14 -3.68
N PHE A 96 -11.35 8.55 -3.66
CA PHE A 96 -10.66 8.22 -2.42
C PHE A 96 -10.16 9.47 -1.69
N GLN A 97 -9.68 10.49 -2.42
CA GLN A 97 -9.30 11.77 -1.83
C GLN A 97 -10.49 12.44 -1.12
N SER A 98 -11.66 12.48 -1.76
CA SER A 98 -12.90 12.96 -1.12
C SER A 98 -13.28 12.10 0.09
N ASN A 99 -13.08 10.79 0.00
CA ASN A 99 -13.37 9.89 1.11
C ASN A 99 -12.48 10.18 2.33
N TYR A 100 -11.21 10.51 2.16
CA TYR A 100 -10.33 10.89 3.29
C TYR A 100 -10.81 12.15 4.01
N GLN A 101 -11.36 13.12 3.26
CA GLN A 101 -11.96 14.31 3.87
C GLN A 101 -13.18 13.93 4.72
N LYS A 102 -14.04 13.04 4.22
CA LYS A 102 -15.18 12.50 4.97
C LYS A 102 -14.73 11.75 6.22
N MET A 103 -13.70 10.91 6.12
CA MET A 103 -13.12 10.21 7.27
C MET A 103 -12.62 11.17 8.34
N GLY A 104 -11.93 12.25 7.93
CA GLY A 104 -11.51 13.31 8.85
C GLY A 104 -12.69 14.02 9.52
N GLN A 105 -13.76 14.31 8.77
CA GLN A 105 -14.96 14.92 9.32
C GLN A 105 -15.70 13.98 10.28
N ILE A 106 -15.80 12.69 9.97
CA ILE A 106 -16.39 11.68 10.85
C ILE A 106 -15.62 11.62 12.18
N ALA A 107 -14.28 11.57 12.12
CA ALA A 107 -13.45 11.56 13.32
C ALA A 107 -13.67 12.82 14.16
N LYS A 108 -13.74 14.00 13.52
CA LYS A 108 -14.06 15.26 14.21
C LYS A 108 -15.42 15.19 14.92
N ASN A 109 -16.47 14.73 14.22
CA ASN A 109 -17.80 14.61 14.81
C ASN A 109 -17.82 13.69 16.04
N ILE A 110 -17.11 12.55 15.99
CA ILE A 110 -16.99 11.62 17.11
C ILE A 110 -16.28 12.28 18.31
N CYS A 111 -15.18 13.00 18.06
CA CYS A 111 -14.45 13.72 19.10
C CYS A 111 -15.30 14.82 19.76
N ASP A 112 -16.05 15.59 18.95
CA ASP A 112 -16.91 16.67 19.44
C ASP A 112 -18.06 16.13 20.31
N HIS A 113 -18.60 14.94 19.99
CA HIS A 113 -19.67 14.29 20.77
C HIS A 113 -19.15 13.45 21.95
N GLN A 114 -17.82 13.29 22.09
CA GLN A 114 -17.20 12.40 23.09
C GLN A 114 -17.75 10.96 23.04
N GLY A 115 -18.15 10.49 21.87
CA GLY A 115 -18.86 9.22 21.72
C GLY A 115 -19.42 9.01 20.32
N VAL A 116 -20.37 8.08 20.20
CA VAL A 116 -21.07 7.83 18.93
C VAL A 116 -21.89 9.06 18.57
N ALA A 117 -21.60 9.65 17.40
CA ALA A 117 -22.21 10.92 16.98
C ALA A 117 -23.66 10.79 16.46
N HIS A 118 -24.18 9.57 16.29
CA HIS A 118 -25.55 9.32 15.82
C HIS A 118 -26.36 8.59 16.88
N THR A 119 -27.64 8.93 16.98
CA THR A 119 -28.63 8.15 17.71
C THR A 119 -29.14 7.01 16.84
N ASN A 120 -29.65 5.95 17.47
CA ASN A 120 -30.29 4.89 16.70
C ASN A 120 -31.59 5.43 16.03
N PRO A 121 -32.01 4.86 14.89
CA PRO A 121 -33.19 5.33 14.17
C PRO A 121 -34.54 5.18 14.91
N LEU A 122 -34.56 4.50 16.07
CA LEU A 122 -35.75 4.33 16.89
C LEU A 122 -35.88 5.43 17.96
N GLU A 123 -34.86 6.27 18.12
CA GLU A 123 -34.80 7.34 19.11
C GLU A 123 -34.98 6.85 20.57
N VAL A 124 -34.61 5.58 20.85
CA VAL A 124 -34.68 4.98 22.20
C VAL A 124 -33.27 4.74 22.73
N ASP A 125 -32.92 5.27 23.89
CA ASP A 125 -31.60 5.09 24.51
C ASP A 125 -31.22 3.63 24.80
#